data_AF-Q98S32-F1
#
_entry.id   AF-Q98S32-F1
#
_cell.length_a   1.000
_cell.length_b   1.000
_cell.length_c   1.000
_cell.angle_alpha   90.00
_cell.angle_beta   90.00
_cell.angle_gamma   90.00
#
_symmetry.space_group_name_H-M   'P 1'
#
loop_
_entity.id
_entity.type
_entity.pdbx_description
1 polymer ?
#
loop_
_entity_poly.entity_id
_entity_poly.type
_entity_poly.pdbx_seq_one_letter_code
_entity_poly.pdbx_strand_id
1 'polypeptide(L)' 'MIIKKKKRRLMLPFDVTCKLCKFNNKKGRKVNGMINKLLKKKLSEYLFYFKCSNCKKSCNFLTNIDKFQYIK' A
#
# COMPACT_ATOMS: atom_id res chain seq x y z
N MET A 1 9.39 13.70 -3.26
CA MET A 1 8.34 14.72 -3.08
C MET A 1 6.97 14.07 -3.25
N ILE A 2 6.09 14.12 -2.24
CA ILE A 2 4.75 13.51 -2.26
C ILE A 2 3.74 14.60 -2.61
N ILE A 3 2.99 14.44 -3.71
CA ILE A 3 2.21 15.53 -4.31
C ILE A 3 0.82 15.64 -3.71
N LYS A 4 0.14 14.50 -3.52
CA LYS A 4 -1.22 14.44 -2.98
C LYS A 4 -1.38 13.17 -2.16
N LYS A 5 -1.86 13.33 -0.93
CA LYS A 5 -2.31 12.23 -0.07
C LYS A 5 -3.83 12.15 -0.15
N LYS A 6 -4.38 10.99 -0.52
CA LYS A 6 -5.84 10.77 -0.50
C LYS A 6 -6.16 9.56 0.38
N LYS A 7 -7.10 9.72 1.30
CA LYS A 7 -7.68 8.59 2.06
C LYS A 7 -8.67 7.86 1.16
N ARG A 8 -8.53 6.54 1.03
CA ARG A 8 -9.46 5.68 0.29
C ARG A 8 -9.59 4.32 0.96
N ARG A 9 -10.75 3.68 0.74
CA ARG A 9 -10.90 2.25 1.03
C ARG A 9 -10.22 1.48 -0.10
N LEU A 10 -9.28 0.62 0.26
CA LEU A 10 -8.40 -0.12 -0.64
C LEU A 10 -8.63 -1.61 -0.44
N MET A 11 -8.55 -2.38 -1.51
CA MET A 11 -8.49 -3.84 -1.43
C MET A 11 -7.04 -4.27 -1.56
N LEU A 12 -6.57 -5.15 -0.67
CA LEU A 12 -5.20 -5.68 -0.75
C LEU A 12 -5.07 -6.59 -1.99
N PRO A 13 -4.15 -6.30 -2.93
CA PRO A 13 -4.00 -7.08 -4.15
C PRO A 13 -3.24 -8.40 -3.93
N PHE A 14 -2.53 -8.55 -2.81
CA PHE A 14 -1.76 -9.73 -2.42
C PHE A 14 -1.67 -9.83 -0.89
N ASP A 15 -1.14 -10.96 -0.41
CA ASP A 15 -0.92 -11.21 1.02
C ASP A 15 0.21 -10.34 1.58
N VAL A 16 -0.13 -9.51 2.57
CA VAL A 16 0.81 -8.60 3.22
C VAL A 16 1.05 -9.03 4.67
N THR A 17 2.20 -9.65 4.88
CA THR A 17 2.72 -9.98 6.21
C THR A 17 3.23 -8.72 6.90
N CYS A 18 2.66 -8.39 8.06
CA CYS A 18 3.16 -7.29 8.88
C CYS A 18 4.53 -7.67 9.44
N LYS A 19 5.56 -6.87 9.16
CA LYS A 19 6.93 -7.10 9.67
C LYS A 19 7.02 -7.11 11.21
N LEU A 20 6.08 -6.44 11.89
CA LEU A 20 6.16 -6.21 13.33
C LEU A 20 5.43 -7.26 14.16
N CYS A 21 4.20 -7.63 13.79
CA CYS A 21 3.42 -8.63 14.51
C CYS A 21 3.33 -9.98 13.77
N LYS A 22 4.04 -10.13 12.64
CA LYS A 22 4.00 -11.28 11.75
C LYS A 22 2.61 -11.66 11.23
N PHE A 23 1.58 -10.85 11.53
CA PHE A 23 0.21 -11.09 11.09
C PHE A 23 0.11 -10.99 9.57
N ASN A 24 -0.45 -12.02 8.95
CA ASN A 24 -0.69 -12.02 7.51
C ASN A 24 -2.04 -11.36 7.18
N ASN A 25 -2.01 -10.21 6.52
CA ASN A 25 -3.21 -9.61 5.97
C ASN A 25 -3.49 -10.26 4.61
N LYS A 26 -4.53 -11.08 4.55
CA LYS A 26 -4.92 -11.81 3.35
C LYS A 26 -5.31 -10.87 2.19
N LYS A 27 -4.99 -11.28 0.97
CA LYS A 27 -5.46 -10.71 -0.30
C LYS A 27 -6.99 -10.57 -0.28
N GLY A 28 -7.50 -9.53 -0.95
CA GLY A 28 -8.94 -9.25 -1.04
C GLY A 28 -9.51 -8.52 0.18
N ARG A 29 -8.76 -8.39 1.28
CA ARG A 29 -9.22 -7.65 2.46
C ARG A 29 -9.35 -6.17 2.14
N LYS A 30 -10.52 -5.59 2.43
CA LYS A 30 -10.78 -4.16 2.33
C LYS A 30 -10.23 -3.44 3.57
N VAL A 31 -9.32 -2.49 3.38
CA VAL A 31 -8.68 -1.71 4.43
C VAL A 31 -8.83 -0.22 4.15
N ASN A 32 -8.96 0.59 5.19
CA ASN A 32 -8.86 2.04 5.05
C ASN A 32 -7.37 2.41 4.99
N GLY A 33 -6.98 3.08 3.92
CA GLY A 33 -5.60 3.45 3.70
C GLY A 33 -5.43 4.81 3.04
N MET A 34 -4.17 5.18 2.86
CA MET A 34 -3.76 6.39 2.20
C MET A 34 -2.98 6.04 0.94
N ILE A 35 -3.27 6.75 -0.13
CA ILE A 35 -2.56 6.64 -1.40
C ILE A 35 -1.75 7.90 -1.59
N ASN A 36 -0.45 7.73 -1.84
CA ASN A 36 0.48 8.80 -2.16
C ASN A 36 1.03 8.57 -3.57
N LYS A 37 0.79 9.51 -4.49
CA LYS A 37 1.43 9.49 -5.81
C LYS A 37 2.87 9.99 -5.68
N LEU A 38 3.82 9.20 -6.12
CA LEU A 38 5.24 9.57 -6.19
C LEU A 38 5.54 10.13 -7.58
N LEU A 39 6.10 11.35 -7.65
CA LEU A 39 6.70 11.88 -8.88
C LEU A 39 8.12 11.32 -8.97
N LYS A 40 8.30 10.23 -9.71
CA LYS A 40 9.61 9.90 -10.29
C LYS A 40 9.56 10.29 -11.76
N LYS A 41 10.67 10.88 -12.25
CA LYS A 41 10.80 11.56 -13.56
C LYS A 41 10.32 10.78 -14.80
N LYS A 42 10.02 9.48 -14.71
CA LYS A 42 9.56 8.63 -15.83
C LYS A 42 8.49 7.57 -15.49
N LEU A 43 8.10 7.37 -14.23
CA LEU A 43 7.22 6.25 -13.83
C LEU A 43 6.14 6.70 -12.83
N SER A 44 4.91 6.26 -13.06
CA SER A 44 3.77 6.52 -12.17
C SER A 44 3.75 5.52 -11.01
N GLU A 45 4.60 5.76 -10.01
CA GLU A 45 4.64 4.97 -8.79
C GLU A 45 3.59 5.47 -7.77
N TYR A 46 2.86 4.54 -7.18
CA TYR A 46 1.89 4.80 -6.11
C TYR A 46 2.33 4.07 -4.85
N LEU A 47 2.42 4.81 -3.75
CA LEU A 47 2.72 4.28 -2.43
C LEU A 47 1.45 4.22 -1.61
N PHE A 48 1.06 3.02 -1.24
CA PHE A 48 -0.12 2.74 -0.45
C PHE A 48 0.28 2.50 0.99
N TYR A 49 -0.45 3.12 1.92
CA TYR A 49 -0.30 2.91 3.36
C TYR A 49 -1.61 2.41 3.94
N PHE A 50 -1.56 1.44 4.83
CA PHE A 50 -2.72 0.95 5.57
C PHE A 50 -2.30 0.54 6.99
N LYS A 51 -3.26 0.41 7.90
CA LYS A 51 -2.98 -0.09 9.26
C LYS A 51 -3.13 -1.61 9.30
N CYS A 52 -2.17 -2.29 9.91
CA CYS A 52 -2.29 -3.71 10.21
C CYS A 52 -3.52 -3.95 11.09
N SER A 53 -4.26 -5.03 10.80
CA SER A 53 -5.48 -5.37 11.53
C SER A 53 -5.23 -5.77 12.98
N ASN A 54 -4.04 -6.34 13.27
CA ASN A 54 -3.68 -6.81 14.60
C ASN A 54 -3.00 -5.70 15.42
N CYS A 55 -1.83 -5.23 14.99
CA CYS A 55 -1.03 -4.29 15.78
C CYS A 55 -1.33 -2.81 15.50
N LYS A 56 -2.26 -2.49 14.59
CA LYS A 56 -2.62 -1.11 14.16
C LYS A 56 -1.46 -0.25 13.60
N LYS A 57 -0.25 -0.80 13.50
CA LYS A 57 0.92 -0.13 12.92
C LYS A 57 0.78 -0.01 11.40
N SER A 58 1.41 1.01 10.83
CA SER A 58 1.40 1.26 9.39
C SER A 58 2.16 0.16 8.64
N CYS A 59 1.51 -0.39 7.62
CA CYS A 59 2.10 -1.20 6.58
C CYS A 59 1.98 -0.43 5.26
N ASN A 60 2.90 -0.69 4.34
CA ASN A 60 2.89 -0.04 3.04
C ASN A 60 3.26 -1.04 1.94
N PHE A 61 2.86 -0.70 0.73
CA PHE A 61 3.30 -1.36 -0.48
C PHE A 61 3.38 -0.37 -1.63
N LEU A 62 4.25 -0.65 -2.59
CA LEU A 62 4.45 0.15 -3.78
C LEU A 62 3.75 -0.50 -4.96
N THR A 63 3.28 0.32 -5.89
CA THR A 63 2.73 -0.13 -7.16
C THR A 63 3.37 0.68 -8.26
N ASN A 64 3.87 -0.02 -9.27
CA ASN A 64 4.36 0.59 -10.50
C ASN A 64 3.30 0.35 -11.58
N ILE A 65 2.60 1.41 -12.00
CA ILE A 65 1.54 1.31 -13.00
C ILE A 65 2.10 0.89 -14.36
N ASP A 66 3.26 1.41 -14.75
CA ASP A 66 3.82 1.17 -16.08
C ASP A 66 4.22 -0.30 -16.30
N LYS A 67 4.52 -1.02 -15.22
CA LYS A 67 4.82 -2.46 -15.25
C LYS A 67 3.63 -3.33 -14.83
N PHE A 68 2.49 -2.74 -14.44
CA PHE A 68 1.36 -3.44 -13.80
C PHE A 68 1.80 -4.37 -12.65
N GLN A 69 2.87 -3.99 -11.93
CA GLN A 69 3.49 -4.82 -10.89
C GLN A 69 3.42 -4.12 -9.53
N TYR A 70 3.15 -4.92 -8.50
CA TYR A 70 3.21 -4.50 -7.11
C TYR A 70 4.56 -4.89 -6.50
N ILE A 71 5.20 -3.97 -5.78
CA ILE A 71 6.48 -4.18 -5.10
C ILE A 71 6.22 -4.18 -3.58
N LYS A 72 6.65 -5.25 -2.90
CA LYS A 72 6.42 -5.54 -1.47
C LYS A 72 7.53 -4.99 -0.57
#